data_AF-A0A7W7VH67-F1
#
_entry.id   AF-A0A7W7VH67-F1
#
_cell.length_a   1.000
_cell.length_b   1.000
_cell.length_c   1.000
_cell.angle_alpha   90.00
_cell.angle_beta   90.00
_cell.angle_gamma   90.00
#
_symmetry.space_group_name_H-M   'P 1'
#
loop_
_entity.id
_entity.type
_entity.pdbx_description
1 polymer ?
#
loop_
_entity_poly.entity_id
_entity_poly.type
_entity_poly.pdbx_seq_one_letter_code
_entity_poly.pdbx_strand_id
1 'polypeptide(L)'
;MATEAAPMTATRPIPGPRVGLTTPDIRPRAGHDLLMGVDKVLARLAEPGGPDGLADDLRTALARTAAMGDSCRIRPQCDGVRLAADLLLAGEVVDAHAILVRMQAELTDSQRH
;
A
#
# COMPACT_ATOMS: atom_id res chain seq x y z
N MET A 1 42.22 60.71 7.05
CA MET A 1 40.86 60.85 6.50
C MET A 1 40.63 59.67 5.57
N ALA A 2 39.66 58.77 5.70
CA ALA A 2 38.84 58.25 6.78
C ALA A 2 38.36 56.90 6.23
N THR A 3 38.60 55.83 6.97
CA THR A 3 38.07 54.49 6.75
C THR A 3 36.63 54.48 7.24
N GLU A 4 35.65 54.03 6.45
CA GLU A 4 34.49 53.34 7.00
C GLU A 4 33.73 52.59 5.90
N ALA A 5 33.98 51.28 5.84
CA ALA A 5 33.08 50.34 5.22
C ALA A 5 32.01 49.97 6.25
N ALA A 6 30.74 50.20 5.91
CA ALA A 6 29.60 49.83 6.73
C ALA A 6 29.48 48.30 6.89
N PRO A 7 29.18 47.77 8.09
CA PRO A 7 28.71 46.40 8.24
C PRO A 7 27.17 46.37 8.33
N MET A 8 26.52 45.92 7.25
CA MET A 8 25.14 45.42 7.27
C MET A 8 25.18 43.89 7.34
N THR A 9 25.12 43.28 8.52
CA THR A 9 24.68 41.89 8.77
C THR A 9 24.79 41.60 10.27
N ALA A 10 23.95 40.82 10.94
CA ALA A 10 22.91 39.89 10.52
C ALA A 10 21.91 39.76 11.69
N THR A 11 20.61 39.91 11.42
CA THR A 11 19.58 39.50 12.37
C THR A 11 19.66 37.97 12.50
N ARG A 12 20.14 37.49 13.65
CA ARG A 12 20.21 36.05 13.96
C ARG A 12 18.78 35.49 13.93
N PRO A 13 18.50 34.39 13.20
CA PRO A 13 17.19 33.75 13.27
C PRO A 13 17.02 33.16 14.68
N ILE A 14 15.88 33.46 15.30
CA ILE A 14 15.48 32.92 16.60
C ILE A 14 15.41 31.39 16.46
N PRO A 15 16.12 30.61 17.30
CA PRO A 15 15.98 29.15 17.30
C PRO A 15 14.61 28.83 17.91
N GLY A 16 13.60 28.68 17.05
CA GLY A 16 12.33 28.08 17.48
C GLY A 16 12.59 26.64 17.97
N PRO A 17 11.84 26.15 18.97
CA PRO A 17 12.01 24.80 19.45
C PRO A 17 11.66 23.85 18.30
N ARG A 18 12.68 23.19 17.74
CA ARG A 18 12.49 22.03 16.86
C ARG A 18 12.01 20.88 17.74
N VAL A 19 10.77 20.96 18.19
CA VAL A 19 10.07 19.80 18.72
C VAL A 19 9.85 18.91 17.51
N GLY A 20 10.79 18.00 17.27
CA GLY A 20 10.62 16.88 16.37
C GLY A 20 9.53 15.99 16.93
N LEU A 21 8.27 16.41 16.81
CA LEU A 21 7.13 15.55 16.90
C LEU A 21 7.13 14.72 15.63
N THR A 22 7.95 13.66 15.61
CA THR A 22 7.70 12.50 14.76
C THR A 22 6.37 11.94 15.21
N THR A 23 5.29 12.56 14.76
CA THR A 23 3.96 11.99 14.87
C THR A 23 4.04 10.65 14.13
N PRO A 24 3.75 9.52 14.79
CA PRO A 24 3.78 8.23 14.11
C PRO A 24 2.85 8.36 12.91
N ASP A 25 3.34 7.98 11.73
CA ASP A 25 2.49 7.96 10.54
C ASP A 25 1.47 6.83 10.73
N ILE A 26 0.27 7.21 11.18
CA ILE A 26 -0.86 6.32 11.40
C ILE A 26 -1.59 5.98 10.10
N ARG A 27 -1.15 6.52 8.95
CA ARG A 27 -1.80 6.22 7.67
C ARG A 27 -1.50 4.77 7.30
N PRO A 28 -2.50 4.02 6.82
CA PRO A 28 -2.25 2.74 6.21
C PRO A 28 -1.19 2.89 5.11
N ARG A 29 -0.18 2.01 5.12
CA ARG A 29 0.85 2.03 4.09
C ARG A 29 0.23 1.62 2.75
N ALA A 30 0.93 1.97 1.68
CA ALA A 30 0.51 1.62 0.33
C ALA A 30 0.21 0.11 0.22
N GLY A 31 -0.96 -0.23 -0.31
CA GLY A 31 -1.37 -1.62 -0.48
C GLY A 31 -2.09 -2.26 0.71
N HIS A 32 -2.33 -1.53 1.80
CA HIS A 32 -3.12 -2.04 2.93
C HIS A 32 -4.52 -2.52 2.52
N ASP A 33 -5.24 -1.72 1.73
CA ASP A 33 -6.59 -2.09 1.24
C ASP A 33 -6.56 -3.32 0.32
N LEU A 34 -5.47 -3.50 -0.43
CA LEU A 34 -5.29 -4.67 -1.28
C LEU A 34 -5.05 -5.91 -0.43
N LEU A 35 -4.19 -5.81 0.59
CA LEU A 35 -3.91 -6.88 1.54
C LEU A 35 -5.18 -7.35 2.24
N MET A 36 -5.99 -6.41 2.76
CA MET A 36 -7.27 -6.75 3.39
C MET A 36 -8.24 -7.47 2.44
N GLY A 37 -8.25 -7.08 1.16
CA GLY A 37 -9.02 -7.77 0.13
C GLY A 37 -8.54 -9.19 -0.14
N VAL A 38 -7.23 -9.39 -0.23
CA VAL A 38 -6.59 -10.70 -0.41
C VAL A 38 -6.85 -11.61 0.79
N ASP A 39 -6.67 -11.10 2.02
CA ASP A 39 -6.93 -11.83 3.27
C ASP A 39 -8.37 -12.32 3.35
N LYS A 40 -9.33 -11.44 3.03
CA LYS A 40 -10.76 -11.80 2.98
C LYS A 40 -10.99 -12.95 2.01
N VAL A 41 -10.42 -12.88 0.80
CA VAL A 41 -10.62 -13.90 -0.24
C VAL A 41 -9.96 -15.22 0.14
N LEU A 42 -8.74 -15.19 0.68
CA LEU A 42 -8.06 -16.40 1.17
C LEU A 42 -8.84 -17.07 2.30
N ALA A 43 -9.37 -16.30 3.25
CA ALA A 43 -10.21 -16.84 4.31
C ALA A 43 -11.48 -17.50 3.74
N ARG A 44 -12.11 -16.91 2.72
CA ARG A 44 -13.29 -17.50 2.07
C ARG A 44 -12.98 -18.73 1.23
N LEU A 45 -11.81 -18.81 0.61
CA LEU A 45 -11.36 -20.00 -0.12
C LEU A 45 -11.14 -21.22 0.80
N ALA A 46 -10.88 -20.98 2.08
CA ALA A 46 -10.76 -22.05 3.08
C ALA A 46 -12.12 -22.61 3.53
N GLU A 47 -13.22 -21.90 3.26
CA GLU A 47 -14.57 -22.29 3.66
C GLU A 47 -15.26 -23.14 2.57
N PRO A 48 -16.10 -24.12 2.97
CA PRO A 48 -16.93 -24.88 2.03
C PRO A 48 -18.07 -24.00 1.50
N GLY A 49 -17.79 -23.21 0.46
CA GLY A 49 -18.76 -22.30 -0.15
C GLY A 49 -18.52 -21.97 -1.63
N GLY A 50 -17.44 -22.48 -2.23
CA GLY A 50 -17.07 -22.23 -3.62
C GLY A 50 -16.50 -20.82 -3.86
N PRO A 51 -15.87 -20.59 -5.03
CA PRO A 51 -15.20 -19.33 -5.36
C PRO A 51 -16.15 -18.21 -5.85
N ASP A 52 -17.46 -18.39 -5.73
CA ASP A 52 -18.47 -17.48 -6.27
C ASP A 52 -18.33 -16.06 -5.70
N GLY A 53 -18.23 -15.07 -6.58
CA GLY A 53 -18.08 -13.65 -6.22
C GLY A 53 -16.69 -13.24 -5.72
N LEU A 54 -15.75 -14.17 -5.51
CA LEU A 54 -14.40 -13.85 -5.01
C LEU A 54 -13.58 -13.04 -6.02
N ALA A 55 -13.74 -13.30 -7.31
CA ALA A 55 -13.10 -12.51 -8.36
C ALA A 55 -13.56 -11.03 -8.33
N ASP A 56 -14.84 -10.78 -8.05
CA ASP A 56 -15.38 -9.42 -7.97
C ASP A 56 -14.97 -8.71 -6.68
N ASP A 57 -14.84 -9.46 -5.58
CA ASP A 57 -14.24 -8.95 -4.35
C ASP A 57 -12.77 -8.49 -4.57
N LEU A 58 -11.96 -9.26 -5.30
CA LEU A 58 -10.59 -8.88 -5.66
C LEU A 58 -10.57 -7.64 -6.58
N ARG A 59 -11.45 -7.58 -7.58
CA ARG A 59 -11.58 -6.40 -8.45
C ARG A 59 -11.98 -5.15 -7.67
N THR A 60 -12.87 -5.30 -6.70
CA THR A 60 -13.27 -4.21 -5.80
C THR A 60 -12.10 -3.73 -4.96
N ALA A 61 -11.27 -4.64 -4.44
CA ALA A 61 -10.06 -4.27 -3.71
C ALA A 61 -9.06 -3.52 -4.62
N LEU A 62 -8.82 -4.01 -5.84
CA LEU A 62 -7.97 -3.35 -6.83
C LEU A 62 -8.47 -1.94 -7.19
N ALA A 63 -9.78 -1.78 -7.36
CA ALA A 63 -10.39 -0.48 -7.65
C ALA A 63 -10.17 0.51 -6.49
N ARG A 64 -10.33 0.07 -5.23
CA ARG A 64 -10.03 0.90 -4.05
C ARG A 64 -8.56 1.29 -4.00
N THR A 65 -7.65 0.34 -4.23
CA THR A 65 -6.20 0.61 -4.28
C THR A 65 -5.84 1.62 -5.36
N ALA A 66 -6.47 1.53 -6.54
CA ALA A 66 -6.29 2.51 -7.62
C ALA A 66 -6.84 3.90 -7.24
N ALA A 67 -8.01 3.96 -6.60
CA ALA A 67 -8.61 5.22 -6.13
C ALA A 67 -7.75 5.94 -5.08
N MET A 68 -7.02 5.19 -4.26
CA MET A 68 -6.06 5.72 -3.28
C MET A 68 -4.72 6.15 -3.92
N GLY A 69 -4.51 5.85 -5.20
CA GLY A 69 -3.26 6.16 -5.93
C GLY A 69 -2.09 5.23 -5.61
N ASP A 70 -2.33 4.14 -4.86
CA ASP A 70 -1.29 3.22 -4.41
C ASP A 70 -0.89 2.20 -5.48
N SER A 71 -1.72 2.00 -6.51
CA SER A 71 -1.47 1.02 -7.57
C SER A 71 -0.14 1.21 -8.29
N CYS A 72 0.39 2.43 -8.33
CA CYS A 72 1.69 2.73 -8.93
C CYS A 72 2.87 2.25 -8.07
N ARG A 73 2.70 2.19 -6.74
CA ARG A 73 3.73 1.79 -5.77
C ARG A 73 3.80 0.28 -5.60
N ILE A 74 2.67 -0.39 -5.73
CA ILE A 74 2.52 -1.85 -5.55
C ILE A 74 2.06 -2.54 -6.83
N ARG A 75 2.58 -2.07 -7.97
CA ARG A 75 2.16 -2.53 -9.30
C ARG A 75 2.35 -4.03 -9.52
N PRO A 76 3.50 -4.66 -9.14
CA PRO A 76 3.66 -6.11 -9.24
C PRO A 76 2.58 -6.88 -8.46
N GLN A 77 2.21 -6.39 -7.28
CA GLN A 77 1.19 -7.00 -6.44
C GLN A 77 -0.22 -6.82 -7.04
N CYS A 78 -0.52 -5.64 -7.59
CA CYS A 78 -1.77 -5.42 -8.32
C CYS A 78 -1.90 -6.36 -9.54
N ASP A 79 -0.82 -6.56 -10.29
CA ASP A 79 -0.83 -7.44 -11.46
C ASP A 79 -0.98 -8.91 -11.08
N GLY A 80 -0.35 -9.36 -9.98
CA GLY A 80 -0.56 -10.69 -9.43
C GLY A 80 -1.99 -10.93 -8.94
N VAL A 81 -2.60 -9.95 -8.27
CA VAL A 81 -4.00 -10.05 -7.82
C VAL A 81 -4.98 -10.04 -9.00
N ARG A 82 -4.68 -9.30 -10.07
CA ARG A 82 -5.48 -9.35 -11.32
C ARG A 82 -5.44 -10.75 -11.94
N LEU A 83 -4.24 -11.33 -12.07
CA LEU A 83 -4.08 -12.69 -12.57
C LEU A 83 -4.87 -13.70 -11.73
N ALA A 84 -4.80 -13.60 -10.40
CA ALA A 84 -5.58 -14.47 -9.52
C ALA A 84 -7.10 -14.31 -9.72
N ALA A 85 -7.59 -13.09 -9.93
CA ALA A 85 -9.01 -12.86 -10.22
C ALA A 85 -9.45 -13.49 -11.55
N ASP A 86 -8.59 -13.47 -12.56
CA ASP A 86 -8.87 -14.11 -13.86
C ASP A 86 -8.87 -15.64 -13.74
N LEU A 87 -7.95 -16.21 -12.95
CA LEU A 87 -7.93 -17.65 -12.65
C LEU A 87 -9.16 -18.11 -11.86
N LEU A 88 -9.64 -17.30 -10.90
CA LEU A 88 -10.89 -17.60 -10.20
C LEU A 88 -12.09 -17.62 -11.15
N LEU A 89 -12.14 -16.72 -12.14
CA LEU A 89 -13.18 -16.77 -13.18
C LEU A 89 -13.06 -17.99 -14.09
N ALA A 90 -11.83 -18.46 -14.35
CA ALA A 90 -11.58 -19.68 -15.12
C ALA A 90 -11.86 -20.98 -14.32
N GLY A 91 -12.15 -20.87 -13.01
CA GLY A 91 -12.30 -22.02 -12.12
C GLY A 91 -10.98 -22.65 -11.67
N GLU A 92 -9.85 -22.01 -11.97
CA GLU A 92 -8.49 -22.44 -11.60
C GLU A 92 -8.18 -22.03 -10.14
N VAL A 93 -8.93 -22.59 -9.19
CA VAL A 93 -8.91 -22.19 -7.77
C VAL A 93 -7.55 -22.44 -7.11
N VAL A 94 -6.88 -23.55 -7.45
CA VAL A 94 -5.60 -23.94 -6.84
C VAL A 94 -4.50 -22.95 -7.21
N ASP A 95 -4.40 -22.59 -8.50
CA ASP A 95 -3.42 -21.64 -9.00
C ASP A 95 -3.71 -20.22 -8.51
N ALA A 96 -4.98 -19.82 -8.50
CA ALA A 96 -5.40 -18.56 -7.90
C ALA A 96 -4.99 -18.47 -6.42
N HIS A 97 -5.23 -19.52 -5.64
CA HIS A 97 -4.85 -19.57 -4.23
C HIS A 97 -3.33 -19.44 -4.04
N ALA A 98 -2.54 -20.17 -4.82
CA ALA A 98 -1.08 -20.10 -4.75
C ALA A 98 -0.55 -18.67 -5.02
N ILE A 99 -1.11 -17.99 -6.02
CA ILE A 99 -0.75 -16.61 -6.33
C ILE A 99 -1.17 -15.66 -5.21
N LEU A 100 -2.39 -15.79 -4.67
CA LEU A 100 -2.89 -14.94 -3.60
C LEU A 100 -2.06 -15.08 -2.32
N VAL A 101 -1.66 -16.30 -1.93
CA VAL A 101 -0.74 -16.52 -0.79
C VAL A 101 0.59 -15.82 -1.00
N ARG A 102 1.15 -15.89 -2.21
CA ARG A 102 2.39 -15.18 -2.53
C ARG A 102 2.22 -13.67 -2.43
N MET A 103 1.14 -13.11 -3.00
CA MET A 103 0.87 -11.67 -2.97
C MET A 103 0.60 -11.18 -1.55
N GLN A 104 -0.09 -11.98 -0.72
CA GLN A 104 -0.29 -11.69 0.70
C GLN A 104 1.04 -11.56 1.43
N ALA A 105 1.99 -12.48 1.21
CA ALA A 105 3.31 -12.43 1.84
C ALA A 105 4.09 -11.17 1.42
N GLU A 106 4.13 -10.84 0.13
CA GLU A 106 4.81 -9.66 -0.40
C GLU A 106 4.19 -8.34 0.11
N LEU A 107 2.85 -8.27 0.16
CA LEU A 107 2.14 -7.11 0.69
C LEU A 107 2.34 -6.95 2.20
N THR A 108 2.34 -8.05 2.96
CA THR A 108 2.60 -8.06 4.40
C THR A 108 4.00 -7.59 4.72
N ASP A 109 4.99 -8.05 3.96
CA ASP A 109 6.38 -7.60 4.11
C ASP A 109 6.52 -6.10 3.85
N SER A 110 5.82 -5.60 2.83
CA SER A 110 5.72 -4.17 2.51
C SER A 110 5.06 -3.34 3.63
N GLN A 111 4.28 -3.95 4.52
CA GLN A 111 3.72 -3.27 5.69
C GLN A 111 4.73 -3.12 6.85
N ARG A 112 5.80 -3.93 6.87
CA ARG A 112 6.77 -3.98 7.98
C ARG A 112 7.94 -3.01 7.81
N HIS A 113 8.28 -2.67 6.57
CA HIS A 113 9.41 -1.80 6.19
C HIS A 113 8.93 -0.40 5.81
#